data_AF-A0A6I2M4D9-F1
#
_entry.id   AF-A0A6I2M4D9-F1
#
_cell.length_a   1.000
_cell.length_b   1.000
_cell.length_c   1.000
_cell.angle_alpha   90.00
_cell.angle_beta   90.00
_cell.angle_gamma   90.00
#
_symmetry.space_group_name_H-M   'P 1'
#
loop_
_entity.id
_entity.type
_entity.pdbx_description
1 polymer ?
#
loop_
_entity_poly.entity_id
_entity_poly.type
_entity_poly.pdbx_seq_one_letter_code
_entity_poly.pdbx_strand_id
1 'polypeptide(L)'
;MEGGLTPSYGLIRSVCSGLTIPVNVMIRASNITFHRVFDEVDYQVTALGVLQKYPAISRVLTSGSKDKATEAIEELSQLADLSAGTGLSIMAGSGLTPQNLSAFLEKVNVREVHFGSGIRFESNYSIPIDPLQIKAIRKIAE
;
A
#
# COMPACT_ATOMS: atom_id res chain seq x y z
N MET A 1 -19.14 0.62 -17.95
CA MET A 1 -18.04 0.87 -18.90
C MET A 1 -17.22 2.04 -18.34
N GLU A 2 -15.98 1.80 -17.91
CA GLU A 2 -15.15 2.86 -17.31
C GLU A 2 -14.50 3.72 -18.39
N GLY A 3 -15.04 4.92 -18.64
CA GLY A 3 -14.43 5.91 -19.53
C GLY A 3 -13.06 6.38 -18.98
N GLY A 4 -11.97 5.82 -19.55
CA GLY A 4 -10.53 6.12 -19.50
C GLY A 4 -9.85 6.58 -18.18
N LEU A 5 -8.56 6.25 -18.00
CA LEU A 5 -7.72 6.57 -16.82
C LEU A 5 -6.72 7.71 -17.06
N THR A 6 -6.18 8.31 -15.99
CA THR A 6 -5.05 9.27 -16.07
C THR A 6 -3.79 8.62 -16.68
N PRO A 7 -3.30 9.07 -17.85
CA PRO A 7 -2.03 8.61 -18.41
C PRO A 7 -0.82 9.03 -17.57
N SER A 8 0.27 8.27 -17.62
CA SER A 8 1.51 8.64 -16.93
C SER A 8 2.16 9.88 -17.56
N TYR A 9 2.90 10.63 -16.75
CA TYR A 9 3.61 11.83 -17.20
C TYR A 9 4.55 11.57 -18.39
N GLY A 10 5.24 10.43 -18.41
CA GLY A 10 6.15 10.08 -19.51
C GLY A 10 5.44 9.90 -20.85
N LEU A 11 4.24 9.31 -20.84
CA LEU A 11 3.43 9.14 -22.04
C LEU A 11 2.84 10.47 -22.51
N ILE A 12 2.32 11.28 -21.58
CA ILE A 12 1.85 12.65 -21.85
C ILE A 12 2.97 13.43 -22.55
N ARG A 13 4.20 13.35 -22.01
CA ARG A 13 5.36 14.02 -22.58
C ARG A 13 5.72 13.54 -23.99
N SER A 14 5.77 12.23 -24.22
CA SER A 14 6.10 11.66 -25.53
C SER A 14 5.11 12.09 -26.62
N VAL A 15 3.81 12.00 -26.32
CA VAL A 15 2.73 12.36 -27.25
C VAL A 15 2.73 13.86 -27.54
N CYS A 16 2.82 14.70 -26.51
CA CYS A 16 2.87 16.15 -26.67
C CYS A 16 4.14 16.62 -27.41
N SER A 17 5.21 15.83 -27.43
CA SER A 17 6.43 16.17 -28.18
C SER A 17 6.37 15.81 -29.67
N GLY A 18 5.48 14.90 -30.08
CA GLY A 18 5.41 14.39 -31.47
C GLY A 18 4.24 14.91 -32.29
N LEU A 19 3.31 15.67 -31.69
CA LEU A 19 2.09 16.13 -32.34
C LEU A 19 1.96 17.66 -32.23
N THR A 20 1.46 18.28 -33.30
CA THR A 20 1.20 19.73 -33.37
C THR A 20 -0.26 20.09 -33.08
N ILE A 21 -1.16 19.09 -33.02
CA ILE A 21 -2.56 19.29 -32.67
C ILE A 21 -2.74 19.31 -31.14
N PRO A 22 -3.73 20.05 -30.61
CA PRO A 22 -4.06 20.00 -29.19
C PRO A 22 -4.41 18.57 -28.73
N VAL A 23 -3.80 18.13 -27.63
CA VAL A 23 -4.02 16.80 -27.02
C VAL A 23 -4.82 16.96 -25.73
N ASN A 24 -6.01 16.35 -25.65
CA ASN A 24 -6.82 16.31 -24.43
C ASN A 24 -6.49 15.05 -23.63
N VAL A 25 -5.96 15.21 -22.41
CA VAL A 25 -5.56 14.10 -21.55
C VAL A 25 -6.72 13.73 -20.62
N MET A 26 -7.13 12.47 -20.69
CA MET A 26 -8.06 11.86 -19.73
C MET A 26 -7.45 11.94 -18.32
N ILE A 27 -8.18 12.46 -17.33
CA ILE A 27 -7.73 12.43 -15.92
C ILE A 27 -8.82 11.70 -15.12
N ARG A 28 -8.49 10.51 -14.64
CA ARG A 28 -9.30 9.67 -13.76
C ARG A 28 -8.38 8.88 -12.85
N ALA A 29 -8.31 9.33 -11.60
CA ALA A 29 -7.61 8.67 -10.53
C ALA A 29 -8.63 8.19 -9.49
N SER A 30 -8.45 6.97 -8.96
CA SER A 30 -8.64 6.77 -7.52
C SER A 30 -8.23 5.37 -7.08
N ASN A 31 -6.92 5.18 -6.88
CA ASN A 31 -6.39 4.17 -5.98
C ASN A 31 -5.73 4.92 -4.81
N ILE A 32 -6.54 5.55 -3.95
CA ILE A 32 -6.03 6.38 -2.86
C ILE A 32 -5.66 5.47 -1.69
N THR A 33 -4.43 5.62 -1.23
CA THR A 33 -3.97 5.03 0.03
C THR A 33 -4.12 6.05 1.15
N PHE A 34 -4.98 5.76 2.11
CA PHE A 34 -5.01 6.48 3.38
C PHE A 34 -3.79 6.04 4.19
N HIS A 35 -2.86 6.95 4.42
CA HIS A 35 -1.53 6.66 4.94
C HIS A 35 -1.56 6.43 6.47
N ARG A 36 -0.37 6.31 7.07
CA ARG A 36 -0.18 5.96 8.49
C ARG A 36 -0.79 6.92 9.52
N VAL A 37 -1.37 8.05 9.12
CA VAL A 37 -2.22 8.84 10.04
C VAL A 37 -3.40 8.03 10.58
N PHE A 38 -3.75 6.92 9.91
CA PHE A 38 -4.66 5.90 10.44
C PHE A 38 -4.20 5.26 11.76
N ASP A 39 -2.89 5.20 12.03
CA ASP A 39 -2.35 4.63 13.27
C ASP A 39 -2.60 5.55 14.49
N GLU A 40 -2.93 6.83 14.26
CA GLU A 40 -3.14 7.86 15.29
C GLU A 40 -4.60 7.97 15.75
N VAL A 41 -5.52 7.20 15.17
CA VAL A 41 -6.95 7.25 15.54
C VAL A 41 -7.21 6.39 16.78
N ASP A 42 -8.10 6.84 17.67
CA ASP A 42 -8.43 6.11 18.89
C ASP A 42 -9.12 4.75 18.62
N TYR A 43 -9.90 4.67 17.53
CA TYR A 43 -10.73 3.50 17.21
C TYR A 43 -10.62 3.11 15.73
N GLN A 44 -9.61 2.28 15.40
CA GLN A 44 -9.31 1.88 14.02
C GLN A 44 -10.46 1.18 13.30
N VAL A 45 -11.21 0.31 13.98
CA VAL A 45 -12.39 -0.38 13.39
C VAL A 45 -13.45 0.62 12.95
N THR A 46 -13.75 1.62 13.78
CA THR A 46 -14.71 2.68 13.45
C THR A 46 -14.19 3.54 12.31
N ALA A 47 -12.91 3.91 12.33
CA ALA A 47 -12.27 4.67 11.26
C ALA A 47 -12.31 3.92 9.92
N LEU A 48 -12.03 2.61 9.91
CA LEU A 48 -12.11 1.76 8.73
C LEU A 48 -13.52 1.78 8.12
N GLY A 49 -14.56 1.62 8.95
CA GLY A 49 -15.95 1.67 8.50
C GLY A 49 -16.37 3.05 7.94
N VAL A 50 -15.73 4.13 8.39
CA VAL A 50 -15.91 5.47 7.78
C VAL A 50 -15.23 5.52 6.42
N LEU A 51 -13.96 5.09 6.32
CA LEU A 51 -13.19 5.13 5.07
C LEU A 51 -13.81 4.27 3.96
N GLN A 52 -14.41 3.13 4.31
CA GLN A 52 -15.12 2.26 3.37
C GLN A 52 -16.32 2.94 2.67
N LYS A 53 -16.85 4.06 3.21
CA LYS A 53 -17.93 4.84 2.57
C LYS A 53 -17.44 5.70 1.40
N TYR A 54 -16.12 5.80 1.20
CA TYR A 54 -15.51 6.63 0.17
C TYR A 54 -14.90 5.74 -0.92
N PRO A 55 -15.57 5.54 -2.07
CA PRO A 55 -15.11 4.62 -3.12
C PRO A 55 -13.74 4.96 -3.72
N ALA A 56 -13.28 6.19 -3.54
CA ALA A 56 -11.96 6.61 -4.01
C ALA A 56 -10.80 6.09 -3.14
N ILE A 57 -11.08 5.72 -1.89
CA ILE A 57 -10.11 5.17 -0.94
C ILE A 57 -10.12 3.65 -1.08
N SER A 58 -9.07 3.14 -1.70
CA SER A 58 -8.91 1.73 -2.02
C SER A 58 -7.95 1.02 -1.08
N ARG A 59 -7.23 1.75 -0.23
CA ARG A 59 -6.21 1.17 0.64
C ARG A 59 -6.01 1.96 1.92
N VAL A 60 -5.70 1.26 3.00
CA VAL A 60 -5.20 1.84 4.26
C VAL A 60 -3.80 1.27 4.54
N LEU A 61 -2.81 2.15 4.69
CA LEU A 61 -1.46 1.78 5.15
C LEU A 61 -1.39 1.96 6.67
N THR A 62 -1.09 0.89 7.41
CA THR A 62 -1.14 0.88 8.88
C THR A 62 -0.13 -0.10 9.48
N SER A 63 0.34 0.20 10.69
CA SER A 63 1.07 -0.72 11.58
C SER A 63 0.19 -1.29 12.70
N GLY A 64 -1.14 -1.09 12.63
CA GLY A 64 -2.10 -1.49 13.67
C GLY A 64 -1.98 -0.68 14.95
N SER A 65 -1.64 0.62 14.85
CA SER A 65 -1.38 1.51 15.99
C SER A 65 -0.27 1.05 16.94
N LYS A 66 0.68 0.22 16.46
CA LYS A 66 1.93 -0.13 17.16
C LYS A 66 3.15 0.44 16.45
N ASP A 67 4.32 0.35 17.07
CA ASP A 67 5.58 0.76 16.42
C ASP A 67 5.86 -0.09 15.18
N LYS A 68 5.66 -1.41 15.29
CA LYS A 68 5.87 -2.37 14.19
C LYS A 68 4.62 -3.20 13.91
N ALA A 69 4.36 -3.48 12.64
CA ALA A 69 3.23 -4.34 12.24
C ALA A 69 3.29 -5.73 12.90
N THR A 70 4.49 -6.26 13.15
CA THR A 70 4.69 -7.56 13.81
C THR A 70 4.21 -7.59 15.26
N GLU A 71 3.98 -6.43 15.89
CA GLU A 71 3.45 -6.28 17.25
C GLU A 71 1.92 -6.17 17.27
N ALA A 72 1.28 -6.01 16.11
CA ALA A 72 -0.14 -5.72 15.94
C ALA A 72 -0.88 -6.83 15.19
N ILE A 73 -0.53 -8.10 15.44
CA ILE A 73 -1.05 -9.25 14.69
C ILE A 73 -2.58 -9.34 14.79
N GLU A 74 -3.12 -9.18 16.00
CA GLU A 74 -4.56 -9.30 16.24
C GLU A 74 -5.32 -8.12 15.60
N GLU A 75 -4.84 -6.90 15.80
CA GLU A 75 -5.43 -5.69 15.25
C GLU A 75 -5.41 -5.70 13.71
N LEU A 76 -4.28 -6.06 13.10
CA LEU A 76 -4.15 -6.14 11.64
C LEU A 76 -5.00 -7.27 11.05
N SER A 77 -5.10 -8.43 11.72
CA SER A 77 -5.98 -9.51 11.27
C SER A 77 -7.44 -9.06 11.30
N GLN A 78 -7.87 -8.41 12.38
CA GLN A 78 -9.23 -7.89 12.49
C GLN A 78 -9.55 -6.87 11.39
N LEU A 79 -8.65 -5.92 11.13
CA LEU A 79 -8.83 -4.94 10.07
C LEU A 79 -8.84 -5.60 8.68
N ALA A 80 -7.97 -6.58 8.45
CA ALA A 80 -7.94 -7.32 7.19
C ALA A 80 -9.26 -8.06 6.95
N ASP A 81 -9.78 -8.75 7.97
CA ASP A 81 -11.05 -9.47 7.89
C ASP A 81 -12.23 -8.52 7.65
N LEU A 82 -12.28 -7.38 8.34
CA LEU A 82 -13.33 -6.36 8.13
C LEU A 82 -13.24 -5.67 6.76
N SER A 83 -12.04 -5.64 6.16
CA SER A 83 -11.82 -5.12 4.81
C SER A 83 -12.13 -6.14 3.72
N ALA A 84 -12.20 -7.42 4.07
CA ALA A 84 -12.40 -8.51 3.13
C ALA A 84 -13.74 -8.38 2.40
N GLY A 85 -13.70 -8.47 1.07
CA GLY A 85 -14.89 -8.32 0.23
C GLY A 85 -15.34 -6.87 0.01
N THR A 86 -14.62 -5.88 0.55
CA THR A 86 -14.87 -4.46 0.27
C THR A 86 -13.96 -3.92 -0.84
N GLY A 87 -14.19 -2.68 -1.26
CA GLY A 87 -13.31 -1.97 -2.22
C GLY A 87 -12.02 -1.42 -1.61
N LEU A 88 -11.78 -1.65 -0.32
CA LEU A 88 -10.65 -1.12 0.44
C LEU A 88 -9.80 -2.28 0.97
N SER A 89 -8.49 -2.23 0.77
CA SER A 89 -7.53 -3.22 1.29
C SER A 89 -6.69 -2.67 2.45
N ILE A 90 -6.33 -3.55 3.39
CA ILE A 90 -5.30 -3.25 4.38
C ILE A 90 -3.92 -3.56 3.80
N MET A 91 -3.03 -2.57 3.85
CA MET A 91 -1.61 -2.69 3.55
C MET A 91 -0.82 -2.58 4.84
N ALA A 92 -0.33 -3.71 5.35
CA ALA A 92 0.46 -3.73 6.57
C ALA A 92 1.85 -3.11 6.32
N GLY A 93 2.31 -2.24 7.21
CA GLY A 93 3.62 -1.60 7.08
C GLY A 93 4.26 -1.26 8.43
N SER A 94 5.53 -0.85 8.39
CA SER A 94 6.43 -0.66 9.55
C SER A 94 7.04 -1.95 10.09
N GLY A 95 8.38 -2.00 10.11
CA GLY A 95 9.15 -3.10 10.71
C GLY A 95 9.19 -4.42 9.94
N LEU A 96 8.50 -4.52 8.80
CA LEU A 96 8.54 -5.73 7.96
C LEU A 96 9.90 -5.86 7.25
N THR A 97 10.46 -7.07 7.30
CA THR A 97 11.71 -7.46 6.65
C THR A 97 11.56 -8.84 6.03
N PRO A 98 12.46 -9.26 5.13
CA PRO A 98 12.37 -10.58 4.53
C PRO A 98 12.49 -11.73 5.55
N GLN A 99 13.10 -11.47 6.70
CA GLN A 99 13.27 -12.47 7.77
C GLN A 99 11.98 -12.71 8.57
N ASN A 100 11.14 -11.69 8.75
CA ASN A 100 9.91 -11.80 9.55
C ASN A 100 8.64 -11.94 8.71
N LEU A 101 8.71 -11.68 7.40
CA LEU A 101 7.56 -11.63 6.52
C LEU A 101 6.76 -12.94 6.49
N SER A 102 7.41 -14.09 6.36
CA SER A 102 6.70 -15.39 6.29
C SER A 102 5.87 -15.65 7.54
N ALA A 103 6.49 -15.54 8.71
CA ALA A 103 5.82 -15.74 10.00
C ALA A 103 4.72 -14.71 10.27
N PHE A 104 4.85 -13.50 9.70
CA PHE A 104 3.81 -12.47 9.77
C PHE A 104 2.60 -12.83 8.89
N LEU A 105 2.83 -13.20 7.63
CA LEU A 105 1.77 -13.56 6.67
C LEU A 105 1.02 -14.84 7.05
N GLU A 106 1.66 -15.77 7.77
CA GLU A 106 0.98 -16.94 8.35
C GLU A 106 -0.11 -16.56 9.38
N LYS A 107 0.00 -15.39 10.00
CA LYS A 107 -0.88 -14.95 11.08
C LYS A 107 -1.83 -13.83 10.67
N VAL A 108 -1.45 -13.05 9.66
CA VAL A 108 -2.18 -11.86 9.22
C VAL A 108 -2.51 -12.00 7.74
N ASN A 109 -3.79 -12.16 7.44
CA ASN A 109 -4.29 -12.38 6.07
C ASN A 109 -4.42 -11.07 5.27
N VAL A 110 -3.32 -10.32 5.13
CA VAL A 110 -3.27 -9.12 4.27
C VAL A 110 -2.85 -9.48 2.85
N ARG A 111 -3.40 -8.77 1.88
CA ARG A 111 -3.04 -8.92 0.46
C ARG A 111 -1.89 -8.01 0.03
N GLU A 112 -1.57 -7.02 0.86
CA GLU A 112 -0.61 -5.98 0.54
C GLU A 112 0.28 -5.70 1.74
N VAL A 113 1.58 -5.53 1.49
CA VAL A 113 2.57 -5.17 2.50
C VAL A 113 3.44 -4.02 2.00
N HIS A 114 3.87 -3.16 2.93
CA HIS A 114 4.69 -1.99 2.65
C HIS A 114 6.04 -2.10 3.34
N PHE A 115 7.11 -2.00 2.56
CA PHE A 115 8.49 -2.03 3.06
C PHE A 115 9.13 -0.65 3.03
N GLY A 116 9.86 -0.35 4.11
CA GLY A 116 10.65 0.88 4.26
C GLY A 116 12.15 0.60 4.27
N SER A 117 12.79 0.84 5.41
CA SER A 117 14.22 0.60 5.63
C SER A 117 14.62 -0.87 5.49
N GLY A 118 13.77 -1.82 5.88
CA GLY A 118 14.09 -3.26 5.94
C GLY A 118 14.45 -3.95 4.62
N ILE A 119 14.35 -3.24 3.48
CA ILE A 119 14.72 -3.74 2.14
C ILE A 119 15.86 -2.94 1.50
N ARG A 120 16.43 -1.98 2.23
CA ARG A 120 17.52 -1.14 1.76
C ARG A 120 18.83 -1.64 2.33
N PHE A 121 19.93 -1.34 1.63
CA PHE A 121 21.24 -1.62 2.18
C PHE A 121 21.40 -0.96 3.56
N GLU A 122 22.01 -1.71 4.49
CA GLU A 122 22.25 -1.27 5.87
C GLU A 122 20.98 -0.86 6.64
N SER A 123 19.80 -1.26 6.17
CA SER A 123 18.51 -0.85 6.74
C SER A 123 18.37 0.68 6.85
N ASN A 124 18.99 1.43 5.93
CA ASN A 124 18.99 2.88 5.97
C ASN A 124 18.09 3.45 4.86
N TYR A 125 17.17 4.33 5.25
CA TYR A 125 16.21 4.95 4.31
C TYR A 125 16.88 5.75 3.19
N SER A 126 18.06 6.32 3.47
CA SER A 126 18.81 7.16 2.53
C SER A 126 19.59 6.34 1.50
N ILE A 127 19.72 5.03 1.69
CA ILE A 127 20.49 4.15 0.82
C ILE A 127 19.53 3.41 -0.14
N PRO A 128 19.94 3.11 -1.40
CA PRO A 128 19.10 2.38 -2.33
C PRO A 128 18.59 1.04 -1.79
N ILE A 129 17.51 0.58 -2.42
CA ILE A 129 16.93 -0.74 -2.17
C ILE A 129 17.95 -1.81 -2.55
N ASP A 130 18.12 -2.83 -1.70
CA ASP A 130 18.92 -4.01 -1.98
C ASP A 130 18.10 -4.97 -2.88
N PRO A 131 18.51 -5.20 -4.14
CA PRO A 131 17.80 -6.09 -5.05
C PRO A 131 17.69 -7.54 -4.55
N LEU A 132 18.61 -7.98 -3.68
CA LEU A 132 18.56 -9.32 -3.08
C LEU A 132 17.41 -9.43 -2.07
N GLN A 133 17.16 -8.38 -1.29
CA GLN A 133 16.02 -8.34 -0.35
C GLN A 133 14.69 -8.36 -1.12
N ILE A 134 14.59 -7.65 -2.25
CA ILE A 134 13.41 -7.70 -3.13
C ILE A 134 13.19 -9.12 -3.68
N LYS A 135 14.25 -9.79 -4.13
CA LYS A 135 14.17 -11.18 -4.59
C LYS A 135 13.73 -12.12 -3.47
N ALA A 136 14.21 -11.91 -2.24
CA ALA A 136 13.81 -12.70 -1.08
C ALA A 136 12.32 -12.51 -0.76
N ILE A 137 11.82 -11.27 -0.77
CA ILE A 137 10.40 -10.97 -0.53
C ILE A 137 9.51 -11.62 -1.57
N ARG A 138 9.87 -11.53 -2.85
CA ARG A 138 9.06 -12.13 -3.93
C ARG A 138 8.89 -13.63 -3.72
N LYS A 139 9.94 -14.35 -3.31
CA LYS A 139 9.86 -15.78 -3.01
C LYS A 139 8.93 -16.13 -1.84
N ILE A 140 8.65 -15.18 -0.96
CA ILE A 140 7.77 -15.37 0.21
C ILE A 140 6.32 -15.00 -0.16
N ALA A 141 6.13 -14.01 -1.03
CA ALA A 141 4.83 -13.44 -1.37
C ALA A 141 4.21 -13.98 -2.67
N GLU A 142 4.95 -14.76 -3.46
CA GLU A 142 4.48 -15.54 -4.62
C GLU A 142 4.02 -16.94 -4.20
#